data_AF-A0A2S2N825-F1
#
_entry.id   AF-A0A2S2N825-F1
#
_cell.length_a   1.000
_cell.length_b   1.000
_cell.length_c   1.000
_cell.angle_alpha   90.00
_cell.angle_beta   90.00
_cell.angle_gamma   90.00
#
_symmetry.space_group_name_H-M   'P 1'
#
loop_
_entity.id
_entity.type
_entity.pdbx_description
1 polymer ?
#
loop_
_entity_poly.entity_id
_entity_poly.type
_entity_poly.pdbx_seq_one_letter_code
_entity_poly.pdbx_strand_id
1 'polypeptide(L)'
;MSDFSMPPPAMGAGAGKPAAFNGSTQVTIPKDLAGAIIGKAGARIRRIRQDSGAGITIGEPTEGSDERIITINGTNSQIQMAQYLLQHCVQAQKPGGHGGDGFM
;
A
#
# COMPACT_ATOMS: atom_id res chain seq x y z
N MET A 1 -27.98 7.75 37.93
CA MET A 1 -26.53 7.97 38.16
C MET A 1 -25.80 6.82 37.50
N SER A 2 -24.83 7.14 36.62
CA SER A 2 -23.81 6.28 35.98
C SER A 2 -24.36 5.09 35.17
N ASP A 3 -24.35 5.07 33.83
CA ASP A 3 -23.31 5.51 32.89
C ASP A 3 -21.90 5.08 33.31
N PHE A 4 -21.52 3.84 32.98
CA PHE A 4 -20.13 3.49 32.67
C PHE A 4 -20.01 2.21 31.82
N SER A 5 -20.10 2.43 30.51
CA SER A 5 -19.17 1.92 29.49
C SER A 5 -18.54 0.52 29.67
N MET A 6 -18.97 -0.43 28.82
CA MET A 6 -18.03 -1.19 28.00
C MET A 6 -18.60 -1.33 26.58
N PRO A 7 -18.20 -0.46 25.63
CA PRO A 7 -18.37 -0.77 24.22
C PRO A 7 -17.54 -2.01 23.86
N PRO A 8 -18.01 -2.84 22.93
CA PRO A 8 -17.21 -3.96 22.43
C PRO A 8 -15.92 -3.41 21.81
N PRO A 9 -14.76 -4.08 21.98
CA PRO A 9 -13.60 -3.78 21.18
C PRO A 9 -13.96 -4.01 19.72
N ALA A 10 -14.13 -2.90 19.00
CA ALA A 10 -14.16 -2.89 17.56
C ALA A 10 -12.85 -3.50 17.03
N MET A 11 -12.96 -4.03 15.80
CA MET A 11 -11.86 -4.15 14.86
C MET A 11 -11.04 -5.44 14.91
N GLY A 12 -11.75 -6.57 14.83
CA GLY A 12 -11.33 -7.59 13.87
C GLY A 12 -11.55 -7.06 12.46
N ALA A 13 -10.64 -6.24 11.95
CA ALA A 13 -10.53 -5.88 10.53
C ALA A 13 -10.10 -7.12 9.73
N GLY A 14 -10.96 -8.14 9.72
CA GLY A 14 -10.91 -9.21 8.74
C GLY A 14 -11.28 -8.59 7.41
N ALA A 15 -10.25 -8.25 6.64
CA ALA A 15 -10.34 -7.76 5.28
C ALA A 15 -11.48 -8.47 4.54
N GLY A 16 -12.55 -7.71 4.28
CA GLY A 16 -13.66 -8.18 3.46
C GLY A 16 -13.07 -8.72 2.17
N LYS A 17 -13.41 -9.97 1.85
CA LYS A 17 -13.24 -10.49 0.50
C LYS A 17 -14.44 -9.93 -0.28
N PRO A 18 -14.31 -8.95 -1.19
CA PRO A 18 -15.44 -8.62 -2.03
C PRO A 18 -15.55 -9.67 -3.13
N ALA A 19 -16.68 -10.36 -3.13
CA ALA A 19 -17.22 -11.04 -4.31
C ALA A 19 -17.11 -10.13 -5.53
N ALA A 20 -16.80 -10.71 -6.69
CA ALA A 20 -16.50 -10.04 -7.95
C ALA A 20 -17.43 -8.83 -8.24
N PHE A 21 -16.97 -7.65 -7.85
CA PHE A 21 -17.47 -6.35 -8.25
C PHE A 21 -16.26 -5.54 -8.69
N ASN A 22 -16.41 -4.80 -9.80
CA ASN A 22 -15.43 -3.81 -10.20
C ASN A 22 -15.32 -2.79 -9.06
N GLY A 23 -14.15 -2.71 -8.44
CA GLY A 23 -13.93 -1.96 -7.22
C GLY A 23 -12.86 -0.90 -7.42
N SER A 24 -12.76 -0.02 -6.44
CA SER A 24 -11.57 0.78 -6.21
C SER A 24 -11.06 0.52 -4.80
N THR A 25 -9.75 0.43 -4.64
CA THR A 25 -9.11 0.21 -3.35
C THR A 25 -8.04 1.25 -3.15
N GLN A 26 -8.03 1.85 -1.96
CA GLN A 26 -7.04 2.84 -1.57
C GLN A 26 -6.07 2.20 -0.57
N VAL A 27 -4.79 2.38 -0.82
CA VAL A 27 -3.71 1.83 0.01
C VAL A 27 -2.81 2.98 0.42
N THR A 28 -2.69 3.20 1.72
CA THR A 28 -1.76 4.18 2.27
C THR A 28 -0.38 3.54 2.41
N ILE A 29 0.64 4.20 1.88
CA ILE A 29 2.03 3.76 1.99
C ILE A 29 2.94 4.95 2.31
N PRO A 30 3.99 4.78 3.13
CA PRO A 30 4.95 5.85 3.38
C PRO A 30 5.73 6.21 2.12
N LYS A 31 6.21 7.45 2.03
CA LYS A 31 6.90 8.06 0.88
C LYS A 31 8.19 7.32 0.54
N ASP A 32 8.84 6.75 1.55
CA ASP A 32 10.04 5.93 1.41
C ASP A 32 9.72 4.68 0.56
N LEU A 33 8.63 4.02 0.91
CA LEU A 33 8.12 2.85 0.21
C LEU A 33 7.46 3.22 -1.14
N ALA A 34 6.78 4.37 -1.22
CA ALA A 34 6.22 4.88 -2.45
C ALA A 34 7.30 5.19 -3.48
N GLY A 35 8.41 5.80 -3.07
CA GLY A 35 9.58 6.04 -3.91
C GLY A 35 10.14 4.73 -4.48
N ALA A 36 10.24 3.69 -3.64
CA ALA A 36 10.67 2.35 -4.07
C ALA A 36 9.69 1.68 -5.04
N ILE A 37 8.38 1.80 -4.79
CA ILE A 37 7.31 1.32 -5.67
C ILE A 37 7.33 2.03 -7.03
N ILE A 38 7.50 3.35 -7.03
CA ILE A 38 7.58 4.17 -8.25
C ILE A 38 8.85 3.79 -9.03
N GLY A 39 9.96 3.61 -8.31
CA GLY A 39 11.28 3.32 -8.86
C GLY A 39 11.87 4.53 -9.60
N LYS A 40 13.13 4.38 -10.05
CA LYS A 40 13.79 5.42 -10.87
C LYS A 40 12.91 5.78 -12.09
N ALA A 41 12.59 7.06 -12.22
CA ALA A 41 11.74 7.62 -13.28
C ALA A 41 10.32 7.02 -13.42
N GLY A 42 9.79 6.36 -12.37
CA GLY A 42 8.46 5.74 -12.46
C GLY A 42 8.42 4.44 -13.26
N ALA A 43 9.57 3.86 -13.62
CA ALA A 43 9.61 2.63 -14.41
C ALA A 43 8.98 1.43 -13.69
N ARG A 44 9.13 1.34 -12.36
CA ARG A 44 8.63 0.23 -11.56
C ARG A 44 7.10 0.28 -11.47
N ILE A 45 6.52 1.42 -11.08
CA ILE A 45 5.06 1.57 -11.04
C ILE A 45 4.42 1.42 -12.42
N ARG A 46 5.09 1.90 -13.48
CA ARG A 46 4.64 1.68 -14.87
C ARG A 46 4.55 0.21 -15.25
N ARG A 47 5.47 -0.61 -14.75
CA ARG A 47 5.43 -2.06 -14.94
C ARG A 47 4.31 -2.68 -14.11
N ILE A 48 4.16 -2.27 -12.83
CA ILE A 48 3.11 -2.80 -11.94
C ILE A 48 1.71 -2.57 -12.53
N ARG A 49 1.40 -1.37 -13.01
CA ARG A 49 0.10 -1.09 -13.67
C ARG A 49 -0.11 -1.91 -14.95
N GLN A 50 0.98 -2.21 -15.67
CA GLN A 50 0.91 -2.93 -16.94
C GLN A 50 0.77 -4.44 -16.72
N ASP A 51 1.43 -4.97 -15.70
CA ASP A 51 1.39 -6.35 -15.26
C ASP A 51 0.05 -6.68 -14.58
N SER A 52 -0.43 -5.78 -13.72
CA SER A 52 -1.73 -5.93 -13.06
C SER A 52 -2.92 -5.61 -13.96
N GLY A 53 -2.72 -4.79 -15.00
CA GLY A 53 -3.81 -4.25 -15.82
C GLY A 53 -4.79 -3.34 -15.06
N ALA A 54 -4.45 -2.94 -13.83
CA ALA A 54 -5.26 -2.04 -13.01
C ALA A 54 -4.92 -0.57 -13.31
N GLY A 55 -5.91 0.32 -13.16
CA GLY A 55 -5.65 1.74 -13.03
C GLY A 55 -4.99 2.02 -11.68
N ILE A 56 -3.81 2.63 -11.68
CA ILE A 56 -3.10 2.99 -10.45
C ILE A 56 -2.82 4.48 -10.46
N THR A 57 -3.33 5.17 -9.43
CA THR A 57 -3.20 6.61 -9.23
C THR A 57 -2.54 6.86 -7.89
N ILE A 58 -1.49 7.67 -7.87
CA ILE A 58 -0.79 8.02 -6.64
C ILE A 58 -1.31 9.39 -6.21
N GLY A 59 -2.03 9.42 -5.10
CA GLY A 59 -2.53 10.61 -4.47
C GLY A 59 -1.45 11.35 -3.69
N GLU A 60 -1.83 12.55 -3.26
CA GLU A 60 -1.00 13.44 -2.46
C GLU A 60 -0.68 12.82 -1.09
N PRO A 61 0.44 13.21 -0.48
CA PRO A 61 0.72 12.83 0.88
C PRO A 61 -0.32 13.43 1.83
N THR A 62 -0.73 12.66 2.85
CA THR A 62 -1.63 13.16 3.89
C THR A 62 -0.96 14.30 4.66
N GLU A 63 -1.68 15.41 4.93
CA GLU A 63 -1.15 16.57 5.64
C GLU A 63 -0.57 16.17 7.01
N GLY A 64 0.73 16.39 7.20
CA GLY A 64 1.45 16.03 8.42
C GLY A 64 2.00 14.60 8.46
N SER A 65 1.82 13.81 7.40
CA SER A 65 2.35 12.44 7.30
C SER A 65 3.17 12.27 6.04
N ASP A 66 4.28 11.56 6.16
CA ASP A 66 5.08 11.13 5.02
C ASP A 66 4.44 9.95 4.29
N GLU A 67 3.11 9.87 4.23
CA GLU A 67 2.34 8.75 3.68
C GLU A 67 1.50 9.21 2.50
N ARG A 68 1.53 8.44 1.41
CA ARG A 68 0.78 8.67 0.18
C ARG A 68 -0.29 7.62 -0.01
N ILE A 69 -1.41 8.05 -0.59
CA ILE A 69 -2.54 7.17 -0.87
C ILE A 69 -2.45 6.70 -2.33
N ILE A 70 -2.24 5.41 -2.54
CA ILE A 70 -2.35 4.78 -3.86
C ILE A 70 -3.79 4.33 -4.05
N THR A 71 -4.46 4.88 -5.05
CA THR A 71 -5.79 4.43 -5.50
C THR A 71 -5.61 3.45 -6.66
N ILE A 72 -6.17 2.26 -6.50
CA ILE A 72 -6.16 1.18 -7.49
C ILE A 72 -7.59 0.95 -7.93
N ASN A 73 -7.87 1.08 -9.23
CA ASN A 73 -9.20 0.89 -9.80
C ASN A 73 -9.17 -0.20 -10.89
N GLY A 74 -10.14 -1.11 -10.87
CA GLY A 74 -10.22 -2.18 -11.86
C GLY A 74 -11.12 -3.34 -11.43
N THR A 75 -10.89 -4.50 -12.04
CA THR A 75 -11.51 -5.75 -11.61
C THR A 75 -10.87 -6.25 -10.32
N ASN A 76 -11.57 -7.13 -9.59
CA ASN A 76 -11.02 -7.71 -8.36
C ASN A 76 -9.64 -8.37 -8.60
N SER A 77 -9.49 -9.13 -9.68
CA SER A 77 -8.22 -9.75 -10.06
C SER A 77 -7.11 -8.72 -10.33
N GLN A 78 -7.43 -7.62 -11.04
CA GLN A 78 -6.47 -6.55 -11.32
C GLN A 78 -6.03 -5.84 -10.03
N ILE A 79 -6.98 -5.52 -9.14
CA ILE A 79 -6.70 -4.86 -7.86
C ILE A 79 -5.85 -5.75 -6.98
N GLN A 80 -6.20 -7.03 -6.84
CA GLN A 80 -5.44 -8.01 -6.05
C GLN A 80 -4.00 -8.13 -6.57
N MET A 81 -3.83 -8.24 -7.88
CA MET A 81 -2.51 -8.32 -8.51
C MET A 81 -1.69 -7.04 -8.27
N ALA A 82 -2.30 -5.86 -8.47
CA ALA A 82 -1.64 -4.58 -8.21
C ALA A 82 -1.23 -4.46 -6.73
N GLN A 83 -2.12 -4.77 -5.78
CA GLN A 83 -1.81 -4.76 -4.36
C GLN A 83 -0.68 -5.73 -4.01
N TYR A 84 -0.69 -6.92 -4.57
CA TYR A 84 0.37 -7.92 -4.35
C TYR A 84 1.73 -7.41 -4.82
N LEU A 85 1.79 -6.87 -6.05
CA LEU A 85 3.01 -6.31 -6.63
C LEU A 85 3.53 -5.10 -5.84
N LEU A 86 2.64 -4.23 -5.37
CA LEU A 86 2.98 -3.09 -4.52
C LEU A 86 3.60 -3.57 -3.21
N GLN A 87 2.94 -4.50 -2.51
CA GLN A 87 3.44 -5.07 -1.25
C GLN A 87 4.80 -5.76 -1.42
N HIS A 88 5.00 -6.49 -2.53
CA HIS A 88 6.29 -7.10 -2.85
C HIS A 88 7.40 -6.07 -3.05
N CYS A 89 7.12 -4.92 -3.67
CA CYS A 89 8.08 -3.85 -3.80
C CYS A 89 8.43 -3.22 -2.45
N VAL A 90 7.44 -3.07 -1.57
CA VAL A 90 7.64 -2.58 -0.20
C VAL A 90 8.49 -3.51 0.65
N GLN A 91 8.22 -4.81 0.60
CA GLN A 91 8.94 -5.80 1.41
C GLN A 91 10.40 -5.92 1.01
N ALA A 92 10.71 -5.80 -0.29
CA ALA A 92 12.08 -5.80 -0.79
C ALA A 92 12.89 -4.56 -0.34
N GLN A 93 12.22 -3.46 0.01
CA GLN A 93 12.84 -2.21 0.44
C GLN A 93 13.10 -2.13 1.94
N LYS A 94 12.58 -3.05 2.78
CA LYS A 94 12.95 -3.06 4.21
C LYS A 94 14.48 -3.22 4.29
N PRO A 95 15.23 -2.19 4.72
CA PRO A 95 16.65 -2.35 4.90
C PRO A 95 16.79 -3.26 6.12
N GLY A 96 17.16 -4.52 5.88
CA GLY A 96 17.91 -5.27 6.87
C GLY A 96 19.18 -4.47 7.12
N GLY A 97 19.15 -3.61 8.13
CA GLY A 97 20.33 -2.94 8.64
C GLY A 97 21.32 -4.01 9.11
N HIS A 98 22.33 -4.26 8.30
CA HIS A 98 23.66 -4.73 8.69
C HIS A 98 24.56 -3.86 7.82
N GLY A 99 25.01 -2.71 8.30
CA GLY A 99 25.85 -2.61 9.48
C GLY A 99 27.23 -2.33 8.92
N GLY A 100 27.61 -1.05 8.86
CA GLY A 100 28.88 -0.66 8.30
C GLY A 100 30.02 -1.28 9.09
N ASP A 101 30.79 -2.15 8.45
CA ASP A 101 32.15 -2.44 8.83
C ASP A 101 33.04 -1.31 8.30
N GLY A 102 33.01 -0.20 9.04
CA GLY A 102 34.15 0.71 9.06
C GLY A 102 35.27 0.02 9.81
N PHE A 103 36.28 -0.47 9.10
CA PHE A 103 37.64 -0.61 9.63
C PHE A 103 38.64 -0.14 8.58
N MET A 104 39.52 0.74 9.07
CA MET A 104 40.67 1.34 8.40
C MET A 104 41.66 0.31 7.84
#